data_AF-A0A7K4BJJ3-F1
#
_entry.id   AF-A0A7K4BJJ3-F1
#
_cell.length_a   1.000
_cell.length_b   1.000
_cell.length_c   1.000
_cell.angle_alpha   90.00
_cell.angle_beta   90.00
_cell.angle_gamma   90.00
#
_symmetry.space_group_name_H-M   'P 1'
#
loop_
_entity.id
_entity.type
_entity.pdbx_description
1 polymer ?
#
loop_
_entity_poly.entity_id
_entity_poly.type
_entity_poly.pdbx_seq_one_letter_code
_entity_poly.pdbx_strand_id
1 'polypeptide(L)'
;CTDLIALDLSGNYFRQEYTRPFAEAVQLHAEEHSGQVDGETRKRLETRFKDSKDSLNVIVCTPTMELGIDIGTLSAVYLRNVPPSPSNYAQRAGRAGRESQASIILTFCGVGSRRGPHDQYFYRYPAKMISGKIASPRFLMDNRMLIRAHIHALILEVITLKIPQKIDGILDFEMENLPMFAEDVGGEEEGLSRIRLGDMIMERRSEVLDAANEALAEEKRSLEWLDDAFIAQIVDSFITSFDGAFNLFRSEFSALRRELDEINAFLQRGRISDRQRGAYTRRRGSIEKKLRDMRNGGGDFTTYRYLASQGFLPNYGFPTQVTSLAINYKGVLGSEEAELRRDRNIALVEYAPGNSVYFSGSRYSIRTPRLRTEKNQPAMSTTLICPYCEAVYLDEKEISMTGGACRNCGAALEGARVIENSIEMPDQLAESRSMITSDEEERQRLGYKVTRHYTPSGIRKFYAAGDPEEPLLTISYDHSGKIISVNHGPIPSSKDEPLAGFTLCTACNRWIFGKDGVKNHLDSKDEMK
;
A
#
# COMPACT_ATOMS: atom_id res chain seq x y z
N CYS A 1 -48.87 -41.22 -9.53
CA CYS A 1 -48.26 -40.93 -8.23
C CYS A 1 -49.32 -40.94 -7.15
N THR A 2 -49.62 -42.10 -6.57
CA THR A 2 -50.72 -42.27 -5.59
C THR A 2 -50.24 -42.64 -4.19
N ASP A 3 -48.94 -42.84 -3.99
CA ASP A 3 -48.37 -43.25 -2.69
C ASP A 3 -47.52 -42.13 -2.08
N LEU A 4 -48.12 -40.98 -1.79
CA LEU A 4 -47.49 -39.95 -0.96
C LEU A 4 -47.88 -40.21 0.49
N ILE A 5 -46.90 -40.61 1.31
CA ILE A 5 -47.08 -40.80 2.75
C ILE A 5 -46.98 -39.42 3.43
N ALA A 6 -48.00 -39.04 4.18
CA ALA A 6 -47.97 -37.84 4.99
C ALA A 6 -47.01 -38.06 6.18
N LEU A 7 -45.83 -37.46 6.10
CA LEU A 7 -44.87 -37.39 7.20
C LEU A 7 -45.17 -36.14 8.04
N ASP A 8 -45.42 -36.33 9.33
CA ASP A 8 -45.44 -35.21 10.26
C ASP A 8 -44.00 -34.73 10.51
N LEU A 9 -43.69 -33.57 9.95
CA LEU A 9 -42.39 -32.92 10.10
C LEU A 9 -42.43 -31.80 11.15
N SER A 10 -43.47 -31.71 11.98
CA SER A 10 -43.58 -30.71 13.05
C SER A 10 -42.39 -30.73 14.02
N GLY A 11 -41.86 -31.91 14.35
CA GLY A 11 -40.66 -32.10 15.17
C GLY A 11 -39.32 -32.05 14.43
N ASN A 12 -39.32 -31.83 13.11
CA ASN A 12 -38.09 -31.79 12.34
C ASN A 12 -37.34 -30.47 12.57
N TYR A 13 -36.12 -30.55 13.11
CA TYR A 13 -35.27 -29.39 13.41
C TYR A 13 -35.11 -28.44 12.22
N PHE A 14 -34.73 -28.96 11.05
CA PHE A 14 -34.53 -28.13 9.86
C PHE A 14 -35.84 -27.44 9.44
N ARG A 15 -36.98 -28.14 9.46
CA ARG A 15 -38.27 -27.51 9.17
C ARG A 15 -38.57 -26.39 10.15
N GLN A 16 -38.40 -26.62 11.45
CA GLN A 16 -38.60 -25.59 12.47
C GLN A 16 -37.71 -24.37 12.23
N GLU A 17 -36.41 -24.57 11.97
CA GLU A 17 -35.48 -23.46 11.66
C GLU A 17 -35.84 -22.73 10.37
N TYR A 18 -36.14 -23.43 9.27
CA TYR A 18 -36.49 -22.82 7.99
C TYR A 18 -37.87 -22.15 7.98
N THR A 19 -38.79 -22.55 8.86
CA THR A 19 -40.12 -21.94 9.02
C THR A 19 -40.20 -20.94 10.18
N ARG A 20 -39.10 -20.74 10.92
CA ARG A 20 -39.07 -19.84 12.06
C ARG A 20 -39.36 -18.40 11.59
N PRO A 21 -40.26 -17.66 12.26
CA PRO A 21 -40.45 -16.25 11.97
C PRO A 21 -39.14 -15.47 12.13
N PHE A 22 -38.85 -14.54 11.21
CA PHE A 22 -37.62 -13.72 11.30
C PHE A 22 -37.49 -12.93 12.60
N ALA A 23 -38.61 -12.61 13.27
CA ALA A 23 -38.61 -11.96 14.58
C ALA A 23 -38.06 -12.85 15.71
N GLU A 24 -38.12 -14.18 15.54
CA GLU A 24 -37.61 -15.18 16.49
C GLU A 24 -36.21 -15.70 16.09
N ALA A 25 -35.74 -15.35 14.90
CA ALA A 25 -34.39 -15.64 14.46
C ALA A 25 -33.39 -14.68 15.14
N VAL A 26 -32.19 -15.18 15.41
CA VAL A 26 -31.10 -14.32 15.89
C VAL A 26 -30.73 -13.35 14.78
N GLN A 27 -30.95 -12.06 15.00
CA GLN A 27 -30.53 -11.03 14.06
C GLN A 27 -29.01 -10.94 14.04
N LEU A 28 -28.43 -10.96 12.84
CA LEU A 28 -27.00 -10.77 12.64
C LEU A 28 -26.72 -9.28 12.46
N HIS A 29 -25.97 -8.70 13.38
CA HIS A 29 -25.41 -7.36 13.25
C HIS A 29 -23.91 -7.52 13.04
N ALA A 30 -23.45 -7.09 11.87
CA ALA A 30 -22.08 -7.27 11.45
C ALA A 30 -21.35 -5.94 11.30
N GLU A 31 -20.11 -5.87 11.79
CA GLU A 31 -19.22 -4.71 11.63
C GLU A 31 -17.86 -5.12 11.05
N GLU A 32 -17.18 -4.17 10.40
CA GLU A 32 -15.85 -4.38 9.82
C GLU A 32 -14.74 -4.16 10.87
N HIS A 33 -13.78 -5.08 10.93
CA HIS A 33 -12.54 -4.91 11.70
C HIS A 33 -11.31 -5.12 10.81
N SER A 34 -10.83 -4.06 10.18
CA SER A 34 -9.69 -4.08 9.27
C SER A 34 -8.65 -3.03 9.63
N GLY A 35 -7.46 -3.09 9.01
CA GLY A 35 -6.43 -2.07 9.19
C GLY A 35 -6.81 -0.71 8.59
N GLN A 36 -7.95 -0.61 7.90
CA GLN A 36 -8.48 0.64 7.35
C GLN A 36 -9.41 1.36 8.32
N VAL A 37 -9.88 0.66 9.37
CA VAL A 37 -10.67 1.23 10.44
C VAL A 37 -9.72 1.86 11.46
N ASP A 38 -10.02 3.09 11.87
CA ASP A 38 -9.19 3.82 12.83
C ASP A 38 -9.12 3.09 14.19
N GLY A 39 -8.06 3.39 14.95
CA GLY A 39 -7.78 2.66 16.18
C GLY A 39 -8.84 2.86 17.28
N GLU A 40 -9.50 4.00 17.33
CA GLU A 40 -10.53 4.29 18.33
C GLU A 40 -11.83 3.55 17.99
N THR A 41 -12.24 3.57 16.72
CA THR A 41 -13.37 2.79 16.23
C THR A 41 -13.14 1.30 16.44
N ARG A 42 -11.94 0.77 16.16
CA ARG A 42 -11.60 -0.65 16.42
C ARG A 42 -11.78 -1.02 17.90
N LYS A 43 -11.23 -0.22 18.83
CA LYS A 43 -11.40 -0.44 20.29
C LYS A 43 -12.87 -0.40 20.71
N ARG A 44 -13.66 0.49 20.13
CA ARG A 44 -15.10 0.58 20.39
C ARG A 44 -15.82 -0.67 19.91
N LEU A 45 -15.51 -1.14 18.69
CA LEU A 45 -16.09 -2.37 18.14
C LEU A 45 -15.70 -3.60 18.95
N GLU A 46 -14.44 -3.71 19.38
CA GLU A 46 -13.98 -4.77 20.27
C GLU A 46 -14.74 -4.77 21.60
N THR A 47 -14.93 -3.60 22.22
CA THR A 47 -15.70 -3.47 23.47
C THR A 47 -17.16 -3.88 23.27
N ARG A 48 -17.80 -3.40 22.19
CA ARG A 48 -19.20 -3.72 21.86
C ARG A 48 -19.39 -5.22 21.63
N PHE A 49 -18.51 -5.84 20.86
CA PHE A 49 -18.60 -7.26 20.53
C PHE A 49 -18.32 -8.18 21.73
N LYS A 50 -17.53 -7.73 22.71
CA LYS A 50 -17.36 -8.44 23.99
C LYS A 50 -18.61 -8.41 24.87
N ASP A 51 -19.42 -7.36 24.77
CA ASP A 51 -20.63 -7.25 25.58
C ASP A 51 -21.73 -8.14 25.01
N SER A 52 -22.06 -9.22 25.73
CA SER A 52 -23.13 -10.15 25.34
C SER A 52 -24.53 -9.51 25.25
N LYS A 53 -24.69 -8.28 25.74
CA LYS A 53 -25.93 -7.50 25.66
C LYS A 53 -25.99 -6.55 24.46
N ASP A 54 -24.86 -6.27 23.79
CA ASP A 54 -24.87 -5.49 22.55
C ASP A 54 -25.48 -6.34 21.42
N SER A 55 -26.06 -5.67 20.43
CA SER A 55 -26.62 -6.36 19.26
C SER A 55 -25.53 -6.88 18.32
N LEU A 56 -24.30 -6.33 18.40
CA LEU A 56 -23.14 -6.71 17.59
C LEU A 56 -22.67 -8.13 17.91
N ASN A 57 -22.97 -9.07 17.01
CA ASN A 57 -22.67 -10.50 17.17
C ASN A 57 -21.85 -11.09 16.02
N VAL A 58 -21.46 -10.28 15.02
CA VAL A 58 -20.58 -10.69 13.93
C VAL A 58 -19.51 -9.62 13.69
N ILE A 59 -18.25 -10.03 13.62
CA ILE A 59 -17.16 -9.17 13.13
C ILE A 59 -16.56 -9.79 11.87
N VAL A 60 -16.50 -8.99 10.80
CA VAL A 60 -15.80 -9.35 9.56
C VAL A 60 -14.41 -8.74 9.62
N CYS A 61 -13.38 -9.58 9.76
CA CYS A 61 -12.02 -9.12 10.01
C CYS A 61 -11.00 -9.53 8.95
N THR A 62 -9.93 -8.72 8.87
CA THR A 62 -8.70 -9.07 8.16
C THR A 62 -7.69 -9.69 9.17
N PRO A 63 -6.40 -9.88 8.84
CA PRO A 63 -5.41 -10.37 9.81
C PRO A 63 -5.24 -9.52 11.07
N THR A 64 -5.93 -8.38 11.20
CA THR A 64 -5.98 -7.55 12.40
C THR A 64 -6.41 -8.30 13.66
N MET A 65 -7.19 -9.39 13.51
CA MET A 65 -7.61 -10.24 14.63
C MET A 65 -6.78 -11.53 14.78
N GLU A 66 -5.74 -11.72 13.96
CA GLU A 66 -4.77 -12.82 14.17
C GLU A 66 -3.86 -12.53 15.37
N LEU A 67 -3.51 -11.26 15.57
CA LEU A 67 -2.70 -10.74 16.68
C LEU A 67 -3.48 -10.75 17.99
N GLY A 68 -2.78 -10.92 19.12
CA GLY A 68 -3.26 -11.23 20.48
C GLY A 68 -4.29 -10.30 21.14
N ILE A 69 -5.19 -9.67 20.40
CA ILE A 69 -6.33 -8.93 20.95
C ILE A 69 -7.22 -9.88 21.75
N ASP A 70 -7.60 -9.45 22.95
CA ASP A 70 -8.62 -10.12 23.72
C ASP A 70 -9.97 -9.64 23.19
N ILE A 71 -10.82 -10.58 22.76
CA ILE A 71 -12.16 -10.35 22.19
C ILE A 71 -13.19 -11.27 22.86
N GLY A 72 -12.84 -11.88 23.99
CA GLY A 72 -13.66 -12.90 24.63
C GLY A 72 -13.61 -14.26 23.93
N THR A 73 -14.56 -15.12 24.26
CA THR A 73 -14.70 -16.48 23.75
C THR A 73 -15.57 -16.49 22.49
N LEU A 74 -15.02 -16.97 21.37
CA LEU A 74 -15.79 -17.15 20.14
C LEU A 74 -16.42 -18.54 20.09
N SER A 75 -17.72 -18.60 19.80
CA SER A 75 -18.42 -19.87 19.54
C SER A 75 -18.13 -20.41 18.12
N ALA A 76 -17.90 -19.51 17.15
CA ALA A 76 -17.63 -19.88 15.78
C ALA A 76 -16.62 -18.94 15.11
N VAL A 77 -15.75 -19.51 14.27
CA VAL A 77 -14.86 -18.78 13.37
C VAL A 77 -15.13 -19.23 11.95
N TYR A 78 -15.50 -18.27 11.10
CA TYR A 78 -15.70 -18.48 9.67
C TYR A 78 -14.51 -17.94 8.88
N LEU A 79 -13.78 -18.84 8.22
CA LEU A 79 -12.68 -18.50 7.33
C LEU A 79 -13.19 -18.53 5.89
N ARG A 80 -13.39 -17.35 5.30
CA ARG A 80 -13.86 -17.22 3.91
C ARG A 80 -12.98 -17.99 2.90
N ASN A 81 -11.67 -18.02 3.12
CA ASN A 81 -10.70 -18.71 2.28
C ASN A 81 -9.76 -19.51 3.18
N VAL A 82 -9.08 -20.50 2.62
CA VAL A 82 -8.00 -21.20 3.32
C VAL A 82 -6.89 -20.18 3.68
N PRO A 83 -6.46 -20.10 4.95
CA PRO A 83 -5.37 -19.21 5.36
C PRO A 83 -4.07 -19.51 4.60
N PRO A 84 -3.18 -18.51 4.37
CA PRO A 84 -1.98 -18.70 3.55
C PRO A 84 -0.98 -19.73 4.10
N SER A 85 -0.98 -19.94 5.42
CA SER A 85 -0.08 -20.88 6.08
C SER A 85 -0.75 -21.55 7.28
N PRO A 86 -0.23 -22.72 7.72
CA PRO A 86 -0.66 -23.38 8.96
C PRO A 86 -0.61 -22.47 10.19
N SER A 87 0.38 -21.56 10.26
CA SER A 87 0.48 -20.60 11.37
C SER A 87 -0.71 -19.64 11.41
N ASN A 88 -1.11 -19.10 10.26
CA ASN A 88 -2.28 -18.22 10.17
C ASN A 88 -3.56 -18.99 10.52
N TYR A 89 -3.68 -20.24 10.08
CA TYR A 89 -4.81 -21.09 10.44
C TYR A 89 -4.89 -21.29 11.94
N ALA A 90 -3.80 -21.72 12.59
CA ALA A 90 -3.77 -21.95 14.03
C ALA A 90 -4.09 -20.68 14.84
N GLN A 91 -3.56 -19.52 14.44
CA GLN A 91 -3.83 -18.25 15.11
C GLN A 91 -5.29 -17.80 14.99
N ARG A 92 -5.93 -18.01 13.84
CA ARG A 92 -7.35 -17.68 13.62
C ARG A 92 -8.28 -18.68 14.30
N ALA A 93 -7.99 -19.97 14.14
CA ALA A 93 -8.75 -21.06 14.74
C ALA A 93 -8.71 -21.01 16.27
N GLY A 94 -7.54 -20.73 16.86
CA GLY A 94 -7.34 -20.60 18.30
C GLY A 94 -8.01 -19.38 18.96
N ARG A 95 -8.79 -18.61 18.21
CA ARG A 95 -9.71 -17.60 18.74
C ARG A 95 -11.02 -18.19 19.22
N ALA A 96 -11.42 -19.32 18.65
CA ALA A 96 -12.56 -20.09 19.11
C ALA A 96 -12.11 -21.15 20.12
N GLY A 97 -13.01 -21.52 21.04
CA GLY A 97 -12.78 -22.65 21.94
C GLY A 97 -11.81 -22.37 23.10
N ARG A 98 -11.80 -21.15 23.62
CA ARG A 98 -11.22 -20.86 24.95
C ARG A 98 -12.29 -21.20 25.99
N GLU A 99 -11.95 -22.01 26.99
CA GLU A 99 -12.86 -22.66 27.95
C GLU A 99 -13.70 -23.81 27.38
N SER A 100 -14.32 -24.60 28.26
CA SER A 100 -14.95 -25.91 28.02
C SER A 100 -16.18 -25.93 27.09
N GLN A 101 -16.39 -24.88 26.28
CA GLN A 101 -17.43 -24.82 25.27
C GLN A 101 -16.94 -25.37 23.93
N ALA A 102 -17.80 -26.15 23.28
CA ALA A 102 -17.59 -26.59 21.90
C ALA A 102 -17.58 -25.37 20.97
N SER A 103 -16.63 -25.34 20.04
CA SER A 103 -16.54 -24.28 19.03
C SER A 103 -16.41 -24.86 17.63
N ILE A 104 -16.86 -24.08 16.64
CA ILE A 104 -16.85 -24.50 15.24
C ILE A 104 -15.91 -23.60 14.44
N ILE A 105 -14.97 -24.21 13.73
CA ILE A 105 -14.12 -23.53 12.76
C ILE A 105 -14.53 -24.02 11.37
N LEU A 106 -15.15 -23.14 10.59
CA LEU A 106 -15.56 -23.45 9.22
C LEU A 106 -14.63 -22.74 8.24
N THR A 107 -14.00 -23.50 7.34
CA THR A 107 -13.16 -22.96 6.27
C THR A 107 -13.81 -23.19 4.93
N PHE A 108 -14.17 -22.11 4.25
CA PHE A 108 -14.63 -22.18 2.87
C PHE A 108 -13.43 -22.23 1.92
N CYS A 109 -13.48 -23.17 0.97
CA CYS A 109 -12.41 -23.40 0.00
C CYS A 109 -12.90 -23.02 -1.39
N GLY A 110 -12.43 -21.87 -1.91
CA GLY A 110 -12.88 -21.35 -3.20
C GLY A 110 -12.36 -22.14 -4.41
N VAL A 111 -12.97 -21.91 -5.58
CA VAL A 111 -12.55 -22.45 -6.90
C VAL A 111 -12.03 -21.37 -7.86
N GLY A 112 -11.87 -20.13 -7.39
CA GLY A 112 -11.47 -18.99 -8.24
C GLY A 112 -10.03 -19.03 -8.76
N SER A 113 -9.72 -18.25 -9.80
CA SER A 113 -8.43 -18.30 -10.53
C SER A 113 -7.19 -17.93 -9.70
N ARG A 114 -7.32 -17.10 -8.66
CA ARG A 114 -6.15 -16.60 -7.88
C ARG A 114 -5.85 -17.42 -6.62
N ARG A 115 -6.88 -17.92 -5.93
CA ARG A 115 -6.72 -18.73 -4.69
C ARG A 115 -7.23 -20.15 -4.81
N GLY A 116 -7.98 -20.48 -5.87
CA GLY A 116 -8.50 -21.81 -6.12
C GLY A 116 -7.44 -22.90 -6.06
N PRO A 117 -6.26 -22.78 -6.70
CA PRO A 117 -5.24 -23.83 -6.61
C PRO A 117 -4.80 -24.12 -5.18
N HIS A 118 -4.59 -23.08 -4.38
CA HIS A 118 -4.22 -23.19 -2.97
C HIS A 118 -5.36 -23.80 -2.13
N ASP A 119 -6.56 -23.24 -2.24
CA ASP A 119 -7.72 -23.65 -1.46
C ASP A 119 -8.14 -25.08 -1.81
N GLN A 120 -8.13 -25.45 -3.09
CA GLN A 120 -8.43 -26.82 -3.55
C GLN A 120 -7.38 -27.83 -3.10
N TYR A 121 -6.10 -27.44 -3.03
CA TYR A 121 -5.05 -28.29 -2.50
C TYR A 121 -5.30 -28.63 -1.03
N PHE A 122 -5.60 -27.62 -0.20
CA PHE A 122 -5.88 -27.84 1.22
C PHE A 122 -7.27 -28.41 1.51
N TYR A 123 -8.24 -28.23 0.60
CA TYR A 123 -9.50 -28.98 0.64
C TYR A 123 -9.27 -30.49 0.48
N ARG A 124 -8.37 -30.89 -0.43
CA ARG A 124 -7.99 -32.30 -0.64
C ARG A 124 -7.09 -32.84 0.48
N TYR A 125 -6.26 -31.98 1.09
CA TYR A 125 -5.29 -32.36 2.12
C TYR A 125 -5.39 -31.48 3.39
N PRO A 126 -6.52 -31.52 4.12
CA PRO A 126 -6.78 -30.60 5.24
C PRO A 126 -5.77 -30.75 6.38
N ALA A 127 -5.26 -31.96 6.64
CA ALA A 127 -4.23 -32.21 7.66
C ALA A 127 -2.94 -31.39 7.43
N LYS A 128 -2.61 -31.05 6.17
CA LYS A 128 -1.43 -30.22 5.87
C LYS A 128 -1.59 -28.77 6.31
N MET A 129 -2.83 -28.28 6.48
CA MET A 129 -3.13 -26.94 7.01
C MET A 129 -3.33 -26.99 8.52
N ILE A 130 -4.14 -27.93 9.01
CA ILE A 130 -4.53 -28.02 10.43
C ILE A 130 -3.35 -28.46 11.31
N SER A 131 -2.60 -29.47 10.89
CA SER A 131 -1.41 -30.00 11.58
C SER A 131 -0.12 -29.74 10.79
N GLY A 132 -0.12 -28.70 9.95
CA GLY A 132 1.04 -28.33 9.15
C GLY A 132 2.20 -27.83 10.01
N LYS A 133 3.44 -28.01 9.54
CA LYS A 133 4.62 -27.47 10.23
C LYS A 133 4.61 -25.94 10.15
N ILE A 134 4.66 -25.29 11.31
CA ILE A 134 4.87 -23.86 11.42
C ILE A 134 6.37 -23.61 11.24
N ALA A 135 6.74 -22.94 10.15
CA ALA A 135 8.12 -22.56 9.91
C ALA A 135 8.51 -21.42 10.86
N SER A 136 9.73 -21.47 11.42
CA SER A 136 10.27 -20.36 12.19
C SER A 136 10.40 -19.12 11.31
N PRO A 137 10.05 -17.93 11.82
CA PRO A 137 10.25 -16.69 11.08
C PRO A 137 11.74 -16.52 10.78
N ARG A 138 12.05 -16.08 9.56
CA ARG A 138 13.40 -15.72 9.14
C ARG A 138 13.53 -14.21 9.14
N PHE A 139 14.56 -13.70 9.80
CA PHE A 139 14.90 -12.28 9.78
C PHE A 139 15.93 -12.03 8.70
N LEU A 140 15.65 -11.02 7.87
CA LEU A 140 16.55 -10.60 6.81
C LEU A 140 17.55 -9.58 7.37
N MET A 141 18.61 -10.08 8.02
CA MET A 141 19.61 -9.25 8.71
C MET A 141 20.53 -8.48 7.74
N ASP A 142 20.53 -8.80 6.45
CA ASP A 142 21.32 -8.13 5.41
C ASP A 142 20.58 -6.97 4.72
N ASN A 143 19.41 -6.56 5.24
CA ASN A 143 18.66 -5.45 4.68
C ASN A 143 19.35 -4.10 4.97
N ARG A 144 20.10 -3.59 3.99
CA ARG A 144 20.82 -2.30 4.05
C ARG A 144 19.94 -1.12 4.44
N MET A 145 18.69 -1.08 3.99
CA MET A 145 17.77 0.01 4.32
C MET A 145 17.38 -0.02 5.80
N LEU A 146 17.12 -1.21 6.34
CA LEU A 146 16.77 -1.39 7.74
C LEU A 146 17.96 -1.04 8.65
N ILE A 147 19.15 -1.55 8.32
CA ILE A 147 20.38 -1.23 9.06
C ILE A 147 20.64 0.28 9.05
N ARG A 148 20.50 0.95 7.91
CA ARG A 148 20.64 2.41 7.83
C ARG A 148 19.65 3.14 8.74
N ALA A 149 18.38 2.74 8.73
CA ALA A 149 17.36 3.35 9.59
C ALA A 149 17.68 3.17 11.08
N HIS A 150 18.20 2.01 11.49
CA HIS A 150 18.64 1.78 12.86
C HIS A 150 19.88 2.61 13.23
N ILE A 151 20.85 2.76 12.31
CA ILE A 151 21.99 3.67 12.52
C ILE A 151 21.51 5.12 12.67
N HIS A 152 20.54 5.57 11.88
CA HIS A 152 19.96 6.90 12.06
C HIS A 152 19.31 7.09 13.43
N ALA A 153 18.58 6.09 13.92
CA ALA A 153 17.99 6.13 15.26
C ALA A 153 19.06 6.18 16.36
N LEU A 154 20.14 5.40 16.20
CA LEU A 154 21.27 5.41 17.12
C LEU A 154 22.01 6.76 17.12
N ILE A 155 22.20 7.39 15.96
CA ILE A 155 22.78 8.73 15.86
C ILE A 155 21.98 9.71 16.73
N LEU A 156 20.66 9.71 16.59
CA LEU A 156 19.76 10.59 17.36
C LEU A 156 19.83 10.33 18.87
N GLU A 157 19.94 9.06 19.26
CA GLU A 157 20.11 8.64 20.65
C GLU A 157 21.43 9.16 21.25
N VAL A 158 22.55 8.94 20.55
CA VAL A 158 23.89 9.35 21.01
C VAL A 158 24.03 10.86 21.09
N ILE A 159 23.48 11.61 20.11
CA ILE A 159 23.45 13.08 20.19
C ILE A 159 22.39 13.60 21.16
N THR A 160 21.59 12.72 21.78
CA THR A 160 20.53 13.06 22.74
C THR A 160 19.49 14.06 22.19
N LEU A 161 19.29 14.05 20.87
CA LEU A 161 18.41 14.99 20.21
C LEU A 161 16.94 14.57 20.35
N LYS A 162 16.14 15.45 20.95
CA LYS A 162 14.69 15.36 20.84
C LYS A 162 14.25 16.10 19.58
N ILE A 163 13.86 15.34 18.56
CA ILE A 163 13.30 15.94 17.33
C ILE A 163 11.94 16.56 17.68
N PRO A 164 11.64 17.79 17.18
CA PRO A 164 10.33 18.41 17.31
C PRO A 164 9.20 17.49 16.84
N GLN A 165 8.08 17.46 17.57
CA GLN A 165 6.92 16.61 17.22
C GLN A 165 6.20 17.08 15.95
N LYS A 166 6.32 18.37 15.63
CA LYS A 166 5.71 19.02 14.48
C LYS A 166 6.77 19.35 13.44
N ILE A 167 6.38 19.26 12.17
CA ILE A 167 7.29 19.50 11.03
C ILE A 167 7.58 21.00 10.88
N ASP A 168 6.70 21.88 11.36
CA ASP A 168 6.93 23.34 11.40
C ASP A 168 8.04 23.78 12.36
N GLY A 169 8.48 22.91 13.27
CA GLY A 169 9.71 23.11 14.06
C GLY A 169 10.99 22.75 13.30
N ILE A 170 10.90 22.24 12.06
CA ILE A 170 12.05 21.73 11.30
C ILE A 170 12.17 22.44 9.94
N LEU A 171 11.04 22.57 9.24
CA LEU A 171 10.97 23.18 7.92
C LEU A 171 10.43 24.61 8.00
N ASP A 172 11.01 25.49 7.20
CA ASP A 172 10.54 26.86 7.06
C ASP A 172 9.37 26.94 6.07
N PHE A 173 8.16 27.12 6.60
CA PHE A 173 6.93 27.24 5.80
C PHE A 173 6.76 28.60 5.10
N GLU A 174 7.58 29.58 5.44
CA GLU A 174 7.55 30.92 4.86
C GLU A 174 8.45 31.03 3.62
N MET A 175 9.43 30.13 3.48
CA MET A 175 10.32 30.05 2.31
C MET A 175 9.80 29.12 1.21
N GLU A 176 10.23 29.39 -0.04
CA GLU A 176 9.97 28.50 -1.16
C GLU A 176 10.70 27.16 -0.98
N ASN A 177 10.05 26.06 -1.36
CA ASN A 177 10.54 24.67 -1.22
C ASN A 177 10.70 24.14 0.21
N LEU A 178 10.26 24.87 1.25
CA LEU A 178 10.28 24.42 2.64
C LEU A 178 11.66 23.88 3.08
N PRO A 179 12.72 24.70 2.99
CA PRO A 179 14.04 24.28 3.44
C PRO A 179 14.02 24.00 4.95
N MET A 180 14.91 23.14 5.41
CA MET A 180 15.18 23.04 6.84
C MET A 180 15.74 24.39 7.34
N PHE A 181 15.37 24.81 8.55
CA PHE A 181 15.90 26.06 9.13
C PHE A 181 17.44 26.06 9.11
N ALA A 182 18.04 27.14 8.59
CA ALA A 182 19.49 27.26 8.53
C ALA A 182 20.08 27.44 9.94
N GLU A 183 19.52 28.39 10.69
CA GLU A 183 19.89 28.76 12.05
C GLU A 183 18.72 28.54 13.01
N ASP A 184 19.01 28.50 14.31
CA ASP A 184 17.98 28.34 15.32
C ASP A 184 17.04 29.55 15.31
N VAL A 185 15.76 29.27 15.06
CA VAL A 185 14.71 30.29 15.13
C VAL A 185 14.43 30.55 16.61
N GLY A 186 14.64 31.80 17.04
CA GLY A 186 14.59 32.19 18.46
C GLY A 186 13.33 31.72 19.19
N GLY A 187 13.55 30.98 20.28
CA GLY A 187 12.54 30.36 21.15
C GLY A 187 13.06 29.02 21.66
N GLU A 188 13.46 28.96 22.93
CA GLU A 188 14.32 27.91 23.51
C GLU A 188 13.79 26.46 23.50
N GLU A 189 12.62 26.14 22.91
CA GLU A 189 12.03 24.81 23.11
C GLU A 189 11.54 24.03 21.86
N GLU A 190 11.46 24.58 20.64
CA GLU A 190 10.71 23.85 19.58
C GLU A 190 11.35 23.77 18.17
N GLY A 191 12.46 24.44 17.89
CA GLY A 191 13.11 24.46 16.57
C GLY A 191 14.33 23.53 16.43
N LEU A 192 14.49 22.90 15.25
CA LEU A 192 15.70 22.17 14.86
C LEU A 192 16.29 22.76 13.58
N SER A 193 17.47 23.36 13.69
CA SER A 193 18.21 23.91 12.55
C SER A 193 19.27 22.95 12.01
N ARG A 194 19.65 23.16 10.75
CA ARG A 194 20.67 22.38 10.05
C ARG A 194 22.04 22.54 10.69
N ILE A 195 22.40 23.76 11.11
CA ILE A 195 23.68 24.05 11.78
C ILE A 195 23.73 23.33 13.12
N ARG A 196 22.72 23.50 13.98
CA ARG A 196 22.67 22.84 15.29
C ARG A 196 22.77 21.32 15.18
N LEU A 197 22.04 20.72 14.23
CA LEU A 197 22.13 19.28 13.99
C LEU A 197 23.53 18.86 13.56
N GLY A 198 24.18 19.65 12.70
CA GLY A 198 25.54 19.39 12.24
C GLY A 198 26.58 19.48 13.35
N ASP A 199 26.50 20.52 14.18
CA ASP A 199 27.40 20.72 15.32
C ASP A 199 27.30 19.55 16.32
N MET A 200 26.07 19.14 16.67
CA MET A 200 25.84 18.01 17.57
C MET A 200 26.42 16.69 17.04
N ILE A 201 26.31 16.43 15.74
CA ILE A 201 26.89 15.24 15.11
C ILE A 201 28.40 15.33 15.06
N MET A 202 28.95 16.50 14.74
CA MET A 202 30.40 16.71 14.64
C MET A 202 31.07 16.55 16.02
N GLU A 203 30.47 17.10 17.07
CA GLU A 203 30.97 16.99 18.45
C GLU A 203 31.03 15.55 18.94
N ARG A 204 30.01 14.73 18.62
CA ARG A 204 29.89 13.34 19.09
C ARG A 204 30.17 12.30 18.02
N ARG A 205 30.84 12.68 16.93
CA ARG A 205 31.05 11.80 15.78
C ARG A 205 31.77 10.50 16.16
N SER A 206 32.80 10.58 17.01
CA SER A 206 33.52 9.38 17.48
C SER A 206 32.62 8.47 18.30
N GLU A 207 31.87 9.03 19.25
CA GLU A 207 30.93 8.28 20.10
C GLU A 207 29.86 7.56 19.26
N VAL A 208 29.33 8.24 18.24
CA VAL A 208 28.36 7.67 17.29
C VAL A 208 28.96 6.47 16.54
N LEU A 209 30.19 6.62 16.02
CA LEU A 209 30.86 5.55 15.28
C LEU A 209 31.15 4.36 16.19
N ASP A 210 31.64 4.61 17.40
CA ASP A 210 31.96 3.55 18.36
C ASP A 210 30.69 2.78 18.75
N ALA A 211 29.60 3.50 19.09
CA ALA A 211 28.32 2.90 19.41
C ALA A 211 27.75 2.07 18.25
N ALA A 212 27.83 2.58 17.01
CA ALA A 212 27.33 1.87 15.83
C ALA A 212 28.15 0.60 15.52
N ASN A 213 29.48 0.69 15.68
CA ASN A 213 30.38 -0.45 15.47
C ASN A 213 30.23 -1.52 16.56
N GLU A 214 30.00 -1.12 17.80
CA GLU A 214 29.72 -2.02 18.92
C GLU A 214 28.38 -2.73 18.72
N ALA A 215 27.32 -1.97 18.42
CA ALA A 215 25.97 -2.50 18.26
C ALA A 215 25.84 -3.49 17.10
N LEU A 216 26.64 -3.34 16.03
CA LEU A 216 26.62 -4.17 14.83
C LEU A 216 27.81 -5.13 14.73
N ALA A 217 28.56 -5.34 15.82
CA ALA A 217 29.80 -6.10 15.79
C ALA A 217 29.63 -7.56 15.32
N GLU A 218 28.49 -8.19 15.63
CA GLU A 218 28.18 -9.56 15.20
C GLU A 218 27.82 -9.61 13.71
N GLU A 219 26.93 -8.71 13.27
CA GLU A 219 26.49 -8.59 11.88
C GLU A 219 27.67 -8.30 10.95
N LYS A 220 28.60 -7.43 11.36
CA LYS A 220 29.84 -7.13 10.62
C LYS A 220 30.71 -8.35 10.36
N ARG A 221 30.71 -9.35 11.25
CA ARG A 221 31.44 -10.62 11.02
C ARG A 221 30.78 -11.49 9.96
N SER A 222 29.47 -11.32 9.77
CA SER A 222 28.67 -12.12 8.84
C SER A 222 28.43 -11.45 7.48
N LEU A 223 28.48 -10.11 7.43
CA LEU A 223 28.12 -9.31 6.26
C LEU A 223 29.33 -8.54 5.72
N GLU A 224 29.90 -9.01 4.61
CA GLU A 224 31.09 -8.40 3.97
C GLU A 224 30.92 -6.92 3.60
N TRP A 225 29.69 -6.48 3.31
CA TRP A 225 29.42 -5.10 2.90
C TRP A 225 29.23 -4.14 4.08
N LEU A 226 29.03 -4.68 5.30
CA LEU A 226 28.83 -3.89 6.51
C LEU A 226 30.19 -3.66 7.16
N ASP A 227 30.86 -2.59 6.72
CA ASP A 227 32.18 -2.20 7.20
C ASP A 227 32.17 -0.80 7.85
N ASP A 228 33.31 -0.40 8.41
CA ASP A 228 33.47 0.90 9.07
C ASP A 228 33.22 2.06 8.09
N ALA A 229 33.57 1.86 6.80
CA ALA A 229 33.38 2.86 5.75
C ALA A 229 31.88 3.07 5.46
N PHE A 230 31.08 2.02 5.44
CA PHE A 230 29.64 2.09 5.30
C PHE A 230 28.98 2.84 6.46
N ILE A 231 29.37 2.54 7.70
CA ILE A 231 28.84 3.24 8.90
C ILE A 231 29.25 4.71 8.86
N ALA A 232 30.52 5.01 8.58
CA ALA A 232 31.01 6.37 8.45
C ALA A 232 30.25 7.15 7.37
N GLN A 233 30.00 6.54 6.21
CA GLN A 233 29.22 7.16 5.15
C GLN A 233 27.80 7.52 5.62
N ILE A 234 27.15 6.69 6.43
CA ILE A 234 25.82 6.99 6.97
C ILE A 234 25.86 8.17 7.93
N VAL A 235 26.85 8.19 8.84
CA VAL A 235 27.03 9.30 9.80
C VAL A 235 27.31 10.61 9.06
N ASP A 236 28.23 10.59 8.11
CA ASP A 236 28.66 11.78 7.37
C ASP A 236 27.56 12.30 6.42
N SER A 237 26.67 11.43 5.93
CA SER A 237 25.53 11.79 5.10
C SER A 237 24.22 11.99 5.87
N PHE A 238 24.24 11.94 7.20
CA PHE A 238 23.04 11.96 8.04
C PHE A 238 22.19 13.22 7.80
N ILE A 239 22.79 14.41 7.83
CA ILE A 239 22.07 15.69 7.67
C ILE A 239 21.37 15.74 6.31
N THR A 240 22.08 15.36 5.25
CA THR A 240 21.53 15.34 3.89
C THR A 240 20.41 14.30 3.76
N SER A 241 20.56 13.15 4.43
CA SER A 241 19.54 12.10 4.44
C SER A 241 18.31 12.51 5.26
N PHE A 242 18.51 13.21 6.38
CA PHE A 242 17.45 13.74 7.24
C PHE A 242 16.62 14.80 6.51
N ASP A 243 17.29 15.77 5.90
CA ASP A 243 16.64 16.79 5.08
C ASP A 243 15.95 16.17 3.84
N GLY A 244 16.60 15.19 3.21
CA GLY A 244 16.06 14.46 2.07
C GLY A 244 14.80 13.64 2.39
N ALA A 245 14.61 13.21 3.64
CA ALA A 245 13.41 12.50 4.07
C ALA A 245 12.12 13.36 3.91
N PHE A 246 12.26 14.68 3.88
CA PHE A 246 11.14 15.61 3.67
C PHE A 246 10.86 15.92 2.19
N ASN A 247 11.59 15.35 1.23
CA ASN A 247 11.37 15.64 -0.19
C ASN A 247 9.96 15.24 -0.67
N LEU A 248 9.43 14.10 -0.19
CA LEU A 248 8.06 13.71 -0.51
C LEU A 248 7.07 14.71 0.10
N PHE A 249 7.23 15.06 1.37
CA PHE A 249 6.44 16.09 2.06
C PHE A 249 6.42 17.41 1.28
N ARG A 250 7.58 17.90 0.84
CA ARG A 250 7.71 19.12 0.03
C ARG A 250 6.89 19.02 -1.25
N SER A 251 7.07 17.93 -1.99
CA SER A 251 6.36 17.72 -3.26
C SER A 251 4.84 17.67 -3.06
N GLU A 252 4.37 17.00 -2.01
CA GLU A 252 2.95 16.88 -1.68
C GLU A 252 2.37 18.22 -1.21
N PHE A 253 3.06 18.92 -0.31
CA PHE A 253 2.63 20.20 0.23
C PHE A 253 2.54 21.26 -0.89
N SER A 254 3.55 21.34 -1.75
CA SER A 254 3.55 22.23 -2.90
C SER A 254 2.44 21.89 -3.90
N ALA A 255 2.18 20.61 -4.17
CA ALA A 255 1.10 20.20 -5.06
C ALA A 255 -0.27 20.57 -4.51
N LEU A 256 -0.52 20.33 -3.22
CA LEU A 256 -1.76 20.70 -2.54
C LEU A 256 -1.97 22.21 -2.48
N ARG A 257 -0.91 22.99 -2.26
CA ARG A 257 -0.97 24.47 -2.28
C ARG A 257 -1.33 25.00 -3.67
N ARG A 258 -0.72 24.47 -4.73
CA ARG A 258 -1.08 24.81 -6.12
C ARG A 258 -2.52 24.45 -6.43
N GLU A 259 -2.97 23.25 -6.06
CA GLU A 259 -4.36 22.83 -6.23
C GLU A 259 -5.33 23.77 -5.50
N LEU A 260 -4.97 24.20 -4.28
CA LEU A 260 -5.78 25.14 -3.51
C LEU A 260 -5.91 26.51 -4.22
N ASP A 261 -4.80 27.02 -4.75
CA ASP A 261 -4.76 28.29 -5.49
C ASP A 261 -5.60 28.21 -6.77
N GLU A 262 -5.51 27.11 -7.50
CA GLU A 262 -6.33 26.84 -8.69
C GLU A 262 -7.82 26.78 -8.35
N ILE A 263 -8.20 26.09 -7.27
CA ILE A 263 -9.59 26.00 -6.81
C ILE A 263 -10.10 27.38 -6.41
N ASN A 264 -9.31 28.18 -5.70
CA ASN A 264 -9.68 29.54 -5.30
C ASN A 264 -9.88 30.44 -6.51
N ALA A 265 -8.95 30.41 -7.47
CA ALA A 265 -9.06 31.14 -8.73
C ALA A 265 -10.28 30.70 -9.55
N PHE A 266 -10.58 29.41 -9.56
CA PHE A 266 -11.76 28.87 -10.24
C PHE A 266 -13.05 29.37 -9.57
N LEU A 267 -13.19 29.23 -8.26
CA LEU A 267 -14.38 29.65 -7.50
C LEU A 267 -14.70 31.15 -7.64
N GLN A 268 -13.69 31.99 -7.87
CA GLN A 268 -13.87 33.43 -8.11
C GLN A 268 -14.42 33.75 -9.52
N ARG A 269 -14.22 32.87 -10.51
CA ARG A 269 -14.77 33.04 -11.87
C ARG A 269 -16.25 32.66 -11.85
N GLY A 270 -17.14 33.64 -11.71
CA GLY A 270 -18.58 33.47 -11.41
C GLY A 270 -19.48 32.68 -12.39
N ARG A 271 -18.96 31.88 -13.33
CA ARG A 271 -19.75 31.01 -14.23
C ARG A 271 -19.61 29.53 -13.83
N ILE A 272 -20.12 29.17 -12.65
CA ILE A 272 -20.01 27.79 -12.10
C ILE A 272 -21.38 27.34 -11.62
N SER A 273 -21.77 26.11 -11.97
CA SER A 273 -23.01 25.50 -11.47
C SER A 273 -22.95 25.27 -9.95
N ASP A 274 -24.11 25.28 -9.27
CA ASP A 274 -24.17 25.05 -7.81
C ASP A 274 -23.58 23.71 -7.38
N ARG A 275 -23.73 22.68 -8.22
CA ARG A 275 -23.17 21.34 -7.99
C ARG A 275 -21.64 21.36 -8.04
N GLN A 276 -21.05 22.03 -9.04
CA GLN A 276 -19.60 22.19 -9.15
C GLN A 276 -19.05 23.02 -7.99
N ARG A 277 -19.72 24.14 -7.66
CA ARG A 277 -19.35 24.98 -6.52
C ARG A 277 -19.30 24.17 -5.21
N GLY A 278 -20.32 23.35 -4.95
CA GLY A 278 -20.33 22.47 -3.77
C GLY A 278 -19.20 21.44 -3.76
N ALA A 279 -18.82 20.88 -4.92
CA ALA A 279 -17.70 19.94 -5.02
C ALA A 279 -16.35 20.63 -4.74
N TYR A 280 -16.08 21.78 -5.37
CA TYR A 280 -14.85 22.54 -5.18
C TYR A 280 -14.72 23.10 -3.76
N THR A 281 -15.80 23.58 -3.14
CA THR A 281 -15.77 24.04 -1.74
C THR A 281 -15.43 22.91 -0.78
N ARG A 282 -15.98 21.70 -0.98
CA ARG A 282 -15.61 20.52 -0.19
C ARG A 282 -14.15 20.15 -0.38
N ARG A 283 -13.67 20.12 -1.63
CA ARG A 283 -12.27 19.84 -1.94
C ARG A 283 -11.34 20.87 -1.28
N ARG A 284 -11.68 22.15 -1.35
CA ARG A 284 -10.95 23.22 -0.66
C ARG A 284 -10.80 22.94 0.84
N GLY A 285 -11.92 22.65 1.52
CA GLY A 285 -11.90 22.34 2.95
C GLY A 285 -11.07 21.11 3.31
N SER A 286 -11.10 20.07 2.47
CA SER A 286 -10.26 18.87 2.66
C SER A 286 -8.76 19.17 2.52
N ILE A 287 -8.38 19.97 1.51
CA ILE A 287 -6.99 20.38 1.29
C ILE A 287 -6.51 21.26 2.44
N GLU A 288 -7.32 22.24 2.86
CA GLU A 288 -6.99 23.10 4.01
C GLU A 288 -6.79 22.28 5.30
N LYS A 289 -7.65 21.29 5.54
CA LYS A 289 -7.47 20.37 6.67
C LYS A 289 -6.16 19.59 6.55
N LYS A 290 -5.89 19.00 5.38
CA LYS A 290 -4.66 18.22 5.15
C LYS A 290 -3.40 19.06 5.29
N LEU A 291 -3.37 20.28 4.75
CA LEU A 291 -2.24 21.21 4.89
C LEU A 291 -2.01 21.61 6.36
N ARG A 292 -3.09 21.81 7.13
CA ARG A 292 -2.98 22.03 8.59
C ARG A 292 -2.43 20.81 9.31
N ASP A 293 -2.91 19.61 8.98
CA ASP A 293 -2.42 18.36 9.57
C ASP A 293 -0.93 18.15 9.23
N MET A 294 -0.52 18.40 7.99
CA MET A 294 0.88 18.36 7.54
C MET A 294 1.79 19.31 8.32
N ARG A 295 1.32 20.53 8.62
CA ARG A 295 2.09 21.53 9.38
C ARG A 295 2.17 21.17 10.86
N ASN A 296 1.03 20.86 11.47
CA ASN A 296 0.88 20.78 12.92
C ASN A 296 1.03 19.36 13.50
N GLY A 297 1.34 18.36 12.67
CA GLY A 297 1.51 16.97 13.11
C GLY A 297 0.19 16.21 13.30
N GLY A 298 -0.83 16.49 12.50
CA GLY A 298 -2.10 15.75 12.51
C GLY A 298 -1.98 14.36 11.86
N GLY A 299 -2.61 13.35 12.48
CA GLY A 299 -2.69 11.99 11.92
C GLY A 299 -1.32 11.31 11.76
N ASP A 300 -0.87 11.18 10.52
CA ASP A 300 0.41 10.53 10.18
C ASP A 300 1.58 11.51 10.05
N PHE A 301 1.34 12.83 10.19
CA PHE A 301 2.33 13.87 9.98
C PHE A 301 3.08 14.29 11.25
N THR A 302 2.91 13.57 12.38
CA THR A 302 3.85 13.74 13.49
C THR A 302 5.25 13.36 13.01
N THR A 303 6.27 14.12 13.41
CA THR A 303 7.61 14.00 12.80
C THR A 303 8.16 12.58 12.85
N TYR A 304 8.09 11.90 14.00
CA TYR A 304 8.59 10.54 14.15
C TYR A 304 7.85 9.54 13.25
N ARG A 305 6.51 9.65 13.16
CA ARG A 305 5.71 8.76 12.31
C ARG A 305 5.97 9.03 10.84
N TYR A 306 6.10 10.30 10.45
CA TYR A 306 6.45 10.69 9.09
C TYR A 306 7.83 10.14 8.71
N LEU A 307 8.88 10.40 9.50
CA LEU A 307 10.24 9.90 9.24
C LEU A 307 10.29 8.37 9.19
N ALA A 308 9.54 7.67 10.03
CA ALA A 308 9.41 6.22 9.98
C ALA A 308 8.71 5.74 8.70
N SER A 309 7.67 6.45 8.25
CA SER A 309 6.97 6.13 6.99
C SER A 309 7.85 6.33 5.75
N GLN A 310 8.79 7.28 5.80
CA GLN A 310 9.78 7.51 4.74
C GLN A 310 10.97 6.55 4.80
N GLY A 311 11.01 5.65 5.79
CA GLY A 311 12.13 4.73 6.00
C GLY A 311 13.41 5.41 6.51
N PHE A 312 13.32 6.66 6.98
CA PHE A 312 14.44 7.33 7.63
C PHE A 312 14.67 6.79 9.04
N LEU A 313 13.58 6.54 9.78
CA LEU A 313 13.59 5.85 11.08
C LEU A 313 13.00 4.43 10.95
N PRO A 314 13.33 3.52 11.88
CA PRO A 314 12.70 2.20 11.93
C PRO A 314 11.19 2.32 12.15
N ASN A 315 10.41 1.51 11.44
CA ASN A 315 8.95 1.45 11.57
C ASN A 315 8.51 0.01 11.89
N TYR A 316 7.42 -0.12 12.65
CA TYR A 316 6.79 -1.41 12.96
C TYR A 316 6.06 -2.01 11.73
N GLY A 317 5.78 -1.19 10.70
CA GLY A 317 5.15 -1.62 9.45
C GLY A 317 6.09 -1.52 8.25
N PHE A 318 6.42 -2.66 7.63
CA PHE A 318 7.06 -2.72 6.31
C PHE A 318 5.98 -2.54 5.24
N PRO A 319 5.81 -1.31 4.72
CA PRO A 319 6.45 -0.95 3.44
C PRO A 319 7.04 0.47 3.40
N THR A 320 8.16 0.63 2.70
CA THR A 320 8.87 1.91 2.51
C THR A 320 8.34 2.75 1.35
N GLN A 321 7.49 2.18 0.48
CA GLN A 321 6.86 2.87 -0.63
C GLN A 321 5.37 2.52 -0.68
N VAL A 322 4.52 3.52 -0.44
CA VAL A 322 3.07 3.38 -0.45
C VAL A 322 2.46 4.22 -1.57
N THR A 323 1.40 3.70 -2.18
CA THR A 323 0.48 4.46 -3.03
C THR A 323 -0.79 4.70 -2.24
N SER A 324 -1.31 5.93 -2.30
CA SER A 324 -2.54 6.32 -1.63
C SER A 324 -3.73 6.33 -2.59
N LEU A 325 -4.90 5.98 -2.04
CA LEU A 325 -6.19 6.09 -2.72
C LEU A 325 -7.10 6.96 -1.86
N ALA A 326 -7.41 8.15 -2.34
CA ALA A 326 -8.39 9.03 -1.73
C ALA A 326 -9.82 8.58 -2.04
N ILE A 327 -10.70 8.64 -1.06
CA ILE A 327 -12.09 8.22 -1.15
C ILE A 327 -12.96 9.28 -0.46
N ASN A 328 -13.94 9.81 -1.18
CA ASN A 328 -14.98 10.65 -0.56
C ASN A 328 -16.17 9.77 -0.17
N TYR A 329 -16.42 9.59 1.13
CA TYR A 329 -17.49 8.74 1.65
C TYR A 329 -18.48 9.53 2.51
N LYS A 330 -19.64 8.94 2.81
CA LYS A 330 -20.62 9.51 3.74
C LYS A 330 -20.34 8.95 5.13
N GLY A 331 -19.70 9.74 6.00
CA GLY A 331 -19.52 9.45 7.41
C GLY A 331 -20.68 9.95 8.27
N VAL A 332 -20.51 9.87 9.59
CA VAL A 332 -21.54 10.24 10.59
C VAL A 332 -21.82 11.76 10.57
N LEU A 333 -20.80 12.57 10.27
CA LEU A 333 -20.89 14.04 10.24
C LEU A 333 -21.14 14.61 8.83
N GLY A 334 -21.37 13.76 7.82
CA GLY A 334 -21.62 14.18 6.44
C GLY A 334 -20.65 13.55 5.43
N SER A 335 -20.19 14.31 4.43
CA SER A 335 -19.19 13.81 3.46
C SER A 335 -17.78 13.98 4.01
N GLU A 336 -17.07 12.88 4.20
CA GLU A 336 -15.71 12.79 4.74
C GLU A 336 -14.75 12.23 3.67
N GLU A 337 -13.45 12.55 3.78
CA GLU A 337 -12.39 11.97 2.91
C GLU A 337 -11.60 10.94 3.74
N ALA A 338 -11.46 9.74 3.19
CA ALA A 338 -10.57 8.70 3.70
C ALA A 338 -9.40 8.49 2.72
N GLU A 339 -8.24 8.12 3.23
CA GLU A 339 -7.05 7.80 2.44
C GLU A 339 -6.61 6.37 2.73
N LEU A 340 -6.69 5.50 1.72
CA LEU A 340 -6.28 4.10 1.83
C LEU A 340 -4.87 3.91 1.27
N ARG A 341 -3.97 3.36 2.06
CA ARG A 341 -2.57 3.13 1.67
C ARG A 341 -2.29 1.67 1.36
N ARG A 342 -1.53 1.41 0.30
CA ARG A 342 -1.09 0.07 -0.13
C ARG A 342 0.35 0.10 -0.61
N ASP A 343 1.06 -1.02 -0.40
CA ASP A 343 2.34 -1.27 -1.07
C ASP A 343 2.18 -1.09 -2.58
N ARG A 344 3.15 -0.46 -3.21
CA ARG A 344 3.08 -0.07 -4.62
C ARG A 344 2.84 -1.25 -5.57
N ASN A 345 3.38 -2.44 -5.30
CA ASN A 345 3.14 -3.62 -6.14
C ASN A 345 1.71 -4.14 -6.03
N ILE A 346 1.09 -4.00 -4.85
CA ILE A 346 -0.32 -4.35 -4.65
C ILE A 346 -1.21 -3.29 -5.29
N ALA A 347 -0.90 -2.02 -5.04
CA ALA A 347 -1.61 -0.87 -5.59
C ALA A 347 -1.60 -0.87 -7.13
N LEU A 348 -0.52 -1.34 -7.76
CA LEU A 348 -0.40 -1.46 -9.21
C LEU A 348 -1.56 -2.24 -9.86
N VAL A 349 -2.23 -3.13 -9.11
CA VAL A 349 -3.39 -3.90 -9.57
C VAL A 349 -4.66 -3.48 -8.84
N GLU A 350 -4.64 -3.37 -7.50
CA GLU A 350 -5.84 -3.02 -6.74
C GLU A 350 -6.29 -1.59 -6.98
N TYR A 351 -5.33 -0.68 -7.14
CA TYR A 351 -5.60 0.73 -7.43
C TYR A 351 -5.53 1.06 -8.92
N ALA A 352 -5.48 0.04 -9.78
CA ALA A 352 -5.41 0.22 -11.21
C ALA A 352 -6.68 0.91 -11.75
N PRO A 353 -6.55 1.72 -12.82
CA PRO A 353 -7.67 2.39 -13.46
C PRO A 353 -8.81 1.42 -13.80
N GLY A 354 -10.04 1.79 -13.42
CA GLY A 354 -11.26 1.04 -13.72
C GLY A 354 -11.59 -0.04 -12.70
N ASN A 355 -10.67 -0.36 -11.78
CA ASN A 355 -10.93 -1.28 -10.69
C ASN A 355 -11.90 -0.68 -9.67
N SER A 356 -12.48 -1.54 -8.84
CA SER A 356 -13.35 -1.14 -7.74
C SER A 356 -12.71 -1.44 -6.39
N VAL A 357 -12.84 -0.50 -5.46
CA VAL A 357 -12.42 -0.61 -4.06
C VAL A 357 -13.64 -0.44 -3.18
N TYR A 358 -13.66 -1.19 -2.08
CA TYR A 358 -14.77 -1.20 -1.12
C TYR A 358 -14.30 -0.52 0.16
N PHE A 359 -15.12 0.39 0.68
CA PHE A 359 -14.82 1.12 1.90
C PHE A 359 -16.13 1.53 2.58
N SER A 360 -16.25 1.30 3.90
CA SER A 360 -17.42 1.70 4.70
C SER A 360 -18.76 1.29 4.06
N GLY A 361 -18.88 0.01 3.66
CA GLY A 361 -20.11 -0.56 3.06
C GLY A 361 -20.46 -0.04 1.65
N SER A 362 -19.62 0.80 1.04
CA SER A 362 -19.84 1.37 -0.28
C SER A 362 -18.78 0.92 -1.28
N ARG A 363 -19.13 0.93 -2.57
CA ARG A 363 -18.21 0.65 -3.67
C ARG A 363 -17.75 1.94 -4.34
N TYR A 364 -16.46 2.00 -4.65
CA TYR A 364 -15.80 3.13 -5.29
C TYR A 364 -15.04 2.65 -6.53
N SER A 365 -15.18 3.38 -7.63
CA SER A 365 -14.47 3.10 -8.88
C SER A 365 -13.30 4.06 -9.03
N ILE A 366 -12.16 3.54 -9.44
CA ILE A 366 -10.94 4.33 -9.62
C ILE A 366 -10.96 5.01 -10.98
N ARG A 367 -10.99 6.35 -10.96
CA ARG A 367 -11.23 7.16 -12.17
C ARG A 367 -10.24 8.29 -12.39
N THR A 368 -9.67 8.82 -11.32
CA THR A 368 -8.92 10.07 -11.39
C THR A 368 -7.54 9.85 -10.78
N PRO A 369 -6.45 9.89 -11.57
CA PRO A 369 -5.10 9.85 -11.04
C PRO A 369 -4.67 11.22 -10.50
N ARG A 370 -3.90 11.22 -9.41
CA ARG A 370 -3.17 12.38 -8.90
C ARG A 370 -1.76 12.35 -9.47
N LEU A 371 -1.63 12.79 -10.72
CA LEU A 371 -0.37 12.74 -11.46
C LEU A 371 0.59 13.81 -10.98
N ARG A 372 1.89 13.49 -10.96
CA ARG A 372 2.93 14.51 -10.95
C ARG A 372 2.89 15.23 -12.29
N THR A 373 2.95 16.56 -12.26
CA THR A 373 2.93 17.37 -13.48
C THR A 373 4.24 18.14 -13.64
N GLU A 374 4.82 18.08 -14.83
CA GLU A 374 5.93 18.92 -15.27
C GLU A 374 5.42 19.86 -16.37
N LYS A 375 5.61 21.17 -16.21
CA LYS A 375 5.13 22.20 -17.17
C LYS A 375 3.63 22.05 -17.52
N ASN A 376 2.79 21.76 -16.53
CA ASN A 376 1.34 21.49 -16.68
C ASN A 376 0.98 20.29 -17.57
N GLN A 377 1.90 19.37 -17.79
CA GLN A 377 1.64 18.07 -18.43
C GLN A 377 1.97 16.94 -17.46
N PRO A 378 1.29 15.79 -17.54
CA PRO A 378 1.66 14.62 -16.75
C PRO A 378 3.14 14.26 -16.97
N ALA A 379 3.88 14.06 -15.88
CA ALA A 379 5.22 13.51 -15.94
C ALA A 379 5.13 12.05 -16.44
N MET A 380 5.63 11.81 -17.64
CA MET A 380 5.70 10.49 -18.26
C MET A 380 7.16 10.13 -18.50
N SER A 381 7.48 8.85 -18.47
CA SER A 381 8.81 8.35 -18.80
C SER A 381 8.74 7.33 -19.94
N THR A 382 9.82 7.28 -20.71
CA THR A 382 10.00 6.27 -21.74
C THR A 382 10.50 4.98 -21.09
N THR A 383 9.97 3.83 -21.49
CA THR A 383 10.37 2.53 -20.95
C THR A 383 10.74 1.58 -22.07
N LEU A 384 11.88 0.92 -21.95
CA LEU A 384 12.34 -0.11 -22.86
C LEU A 384 12.49 -1.43 -22.10
N ILE A 385 11.94 -2.49 -22.68
CA ILE A 385 12.05 -3.86 -22.16
C ILE A 385 12.85 -4.67 -23.17
N CYS A 386 13.97 -5.25 -22.75
CA CYS A 386 14.79 -6.09 -23.61
C CYS A 386 13.99 -7.34 -24.03
N PRO A 387 13.86 -7.63 -25.34
CA PRO A 387 13.07 -8.76 -25.81
C PRO A 387 13.72 -10.14 -25.54
N TYR A 388 15.00 -10.16 -25.17
CA TYR A 388 15.76 -11.40 -24.97
C TYR A 388 15.90 -11.80 -23.49
N CYS A 389 16.20 -10.83 -22.62
CA CYS A 389 16.45 -11.10 -21.20
C CYS A 389 15.50 -10.36 -20.25
N GLU A 390 14.52 -9.63 -20.80
CA GLU A 390 13.50 -8.89 -20.04
C GLU A 390 14.06 -7.83 -19.08
N ALA A 391 15.32 -7.41 -19.25
CA ALA A 391 15.86 -6.26 -18.52
C ALA A 391 15.10 -4.97 -18.91
N VAL A 392 14.78 -4.14 -17.91
CA VAL A 392 14.02 -2.90 -18.08
C VAL A 392 14.88 -1.67 -17.87
N TYR A 393 14.65 -0.66 -18.71
CA TYR A 393 15.20 0.68 -18.63
C TYR A 393 14.03 1.68 -18.55
N LEU A 394 14.04 2.56 -17.55
CA LEU A 394 12.85 3.33 -17.13
C LEU A 394 12.81 4.78 -17.61
N ASP A 395 13.87 5.27 -18.25
CA ASP A 395 13.94 6.61 -18.82
C ASP A 395 14.87 6.71 -20.04
N GLU A 396 14.82 7.86 -20.74
CA GLU A 396 15.64 8.13 -21.93
C GLU A 396 17.15 8.10 -21.63
N LYS A 397 17.55 8.46 -20.41
CA LYS A 397 18.96 8.49 -20.01
C LYS A 397 19.50 7.07 -19.85
N GLU A 398 18.74 6.18 -19.22
CA GLU A 398 19.07 4.76 -19.09
C GLU A 398 19.10 4.08 -20.46
N ILE A 399 18.13 4.39 -21.32
CA ILE A 399 18.06 3.86 -22.69
C ILE A 399 19.26 4.32 -23.51
N SER A 400 19.58 5.61 -23.51
CA SER A 400 20.74 6.14 -24.25
C SER A 400 22.07 5.57 -23.75
N MET A 401 22.20 5.33 -22.43
CA MET A 401 23.36 4.67 -21.83
C MET A 401 23.55 3.21 -22.27
N THR A 402 22.56 2.56 -22.91
CA THR A 402 22.72 1.22 -23.46
C THR A 402 23.57 1.19 -24.73
N GLY A 403 23.71 2.33 -25.43
CA GLY A 403 24.49 2.39 -26.67
C GLY A 403 24.00 1.45 -27.78
N GLY A 404 22.71 1.06 -27.76
CA GLY A 404 22.12 0.13 -28.73
C GLY A 404 22.23 -1.35 -28.37
N ALA A 405 22.86 -1.71 -27.25
CA ALA A 405 22.97 -3.09 -26.78
C ALA A 405 22.51 -3.26 -25.33
N CYS A 406 21.82 -4.36 -25.03
CA CYS A 406 21.33 -4.61 -23.69
C CYS A 406 22.50 -4.75 -22.70
N ARG A 407 22.55 -3.90 -21.68
CA ARG A 407 23.59 -3.92 -20.63
C ARG A 407 23.56 -5.18 -19.75
N ASN A 408 22.50 -6.00 -19.82
CA ASN A 408 22.40 -7.24 -19.07
C ASN A 408 22.87 -8.47 -19.88
N CYS A 409 22.36 -8.64 -21.12
CA CYS A 409 22.65 -9.82 -21.94
C CYS A 409 23.52 -9.57 -23.18
N GLY A 410 23.83 -8.31 -23.49
CA GLY A 410 24.62 -7.92 -24.66
C GLY A 410 23.89 -7.94 -26.00
N ALA A 411 22.63 -8.39 -26.04
CA ALA A 411 21.87 -8.46 -27.30
C ALA A 411 21.58 -7.06 -27.88
N ALA A 412 21.58 -6.95 -29.21
CA ALA A 412 21.22 -5.74 -29.91
C ALA A 412 19.77 -5.32 -29.58
N LEU A 413 19.57 -4.05 -29.25
CA LEU A 413 18.26 -3.45 -28.97
C LEU A 413 17.68 -2.69 -30.16
N GLU A 414 18.32 -2.78 -31.33
CA GLU A 414 17.81 -2.22 -32.59
C GLU A 414 16.43 -2.82 -32.91
N GLY A 415 15.43 -1.96 -33.08
CA GLY A 415 14.04 -2.37 -33.34
C GLY A 415 13.26 -2.83 -32.11
N ALA A 416 13.83 -2.76 -30.89
CA ALA A 416 13.07 -3.00 -29.67
C ALA A 416 11.95 -1.96 -29.50
N ARG A 417 10.76 -2.41 -29.10
CA ARG A 417 9.61 -1.53 -28.89
C ARG A 417 9.83 -0.65 -27.66
N VAL A 418 9.88 0.66 -27.87
CA VAL A 418 9.88 1.67 -26.81
C VAL A 418 8.44 2.00 -26.41
N ILE A 419 8.18 2.08 -25.10
CA ILE A 419 6.92 2.52 -24.53
C ILE A 419 7.08 3.99 -24.13
N GLU A 420 6.56 4.90 -24.95
CA GLU A 420 6.76 6.35 -24.79
C GLU A 420 6.09 6.93 -23.54
N ASN A 421 4.88 6.44 -23.21
CA ASN A 421 4.01 7.06 -22.22
C ASN A 421 3.83 6.17 -20.99
N SER A 422 4.93 5.87 -20.29
CA SER A 422 4.86 5.14 -19.01
C SER A 422 4.69 6.11 -17.86
N ILE A 423 3.92 5.71 -16.85
CA ILE A 423 3.64 6.53 -15.68
C ILE A 423 3.98 5.69 -14.44
N GLU A 424 4.83 6.24 -13.56
CA GLU A 424 5.05 5.66 -12.23
C GLU A 424 3.73 5.65 -11.47
N MET A 425 3.35 4.51 -10.87
CA MET A 425 2.05 4.31 -10.22
C MET A 425 1.67 5.51 -9.33
N PRO A 426 0.72 6.37 -9.77
CA PRO A 426 0.39 7.58 -9.05
C PRO A 426 -0.64 7.28 -7.97
N ASP A 427 -0.77 8.21 -7.03
CA ASP A 427 -1.91 8.22 -6.13
C ASP A 427 -3.20 8.36 -6.93
N GLN A 428 -4.30 7.84 -6.39
CA GLN A 428 -5.57 7.75 -7.10
C GLN A 428 -6.69 8.39 -6.29
N LEU A 429 -7.76 8.76 -6.97
CA LEU A 429 -9.03 9.18 -6.37
C LEU A 429 -10.13 8.23 -6.86
N ALA A 430 -10.83 7.65 -5.88
CA ALA A 430 -11.96 6.79 -6.09
C ALA A 430 -13.27 7.60 -5.99
N GLU A 431 -14.17 7.36 -6.93
CA GLU A 431 -15.49 8.01 -6.96
C GLU A 431 -16.58 7.00 -6.67
N SER A 432 -17.54 7.37 -5.82
CA SER A 432 -18.59 6.45 -5.37
C SER A 432 -19.48 6.02 -6.53
N ARG A 433 -19.70 4.70 -6.62
CA ARG A 433 -20.75 4.10 -7.44
C ARG A 433 -21.37 2.93 -6.68
N SER A 434 -22.60 3.19 -6.22
CA SER A 434 -23.57 2.25 -5.62
C SER A 434 -23.19 1.62 -4.27
N MET A 435 -24.24 1.21 -3.54
CA MET A 435 -24.15 0.33 -2.37
C MET A 435 -23.70 -1.08 -2.82
N ILE A 436 -23.09 -1.83 -1.91
CA ILE A 436 -22.68 -3.22 -2.17
C ILE A 436 -23.93 -4.09 -2.31
N THR A 437 -23.98 -4.92 -3.36
CA THR A 437 -25.04 -5.93 -3.55
C THR A 437 -24.44 -7.33 -3.57
N SER A 438 -25.23 -8.35 -3.22
CA SER A 438 -24.80 -9.76 -3.11
C SER A 438 -24.34 -10.38 -4.44
N ASP A 439 -24.66 -9.76 -5.57
CA ASP A 439 -24.41 -10.32 -6.91
C ASP A 439 -22.99 -10.05 -7.46
N GLU A 440 -22.20 -9.20 -6.79
CA GLU A 440 -21.05 -8.53 -7.41
C GLU A 440 -19.66 -8.96 -6.90
N GLU A 441 -19.55 -9.73 -5.82
CA GLU A 441 -18.31 -9.80 -5.02
C GLU A 441 -17.08 -10.44 -5.72
N GLU A 442 -17.27 -11.44 -6.59
CA GLU A 442 -16.17 -12.05 -7.38
C GLU A 442 -16.19 -11.67 -8.87
N ARG A 443 -17.29 -11.13 -9.39
CA ARG A 443 -17.54 -11.08 -10.84
C ARG A 443 -16.97 -9.86 -11.57
N GLN A 444 -16.43 -8.86 -10.87
CA GLN A 444 -16.08 -7.57 -11.49
C GLN A 444 -14.63 -7.07 -11.28
N ARG A 445 -13.74 -7.81 -10.61
CA ARG A 445 -12.31 -7.40 -10.59
C ARG A 445 -11.73 -7.55 -11.99
N LEU A 446 -11.43 -6.44 -12.64
CA LEU A 446 -10.75 -6.43 -13.93
C LEU A 446 -9.41 -7.18 -13.79
N GLY A 447 -9.16 -8.13 -14.68
CA GLY A 447 -7.85 -8.74 -14.82
C GLY A 447 -6.90 -7.73 -15.46
N TYR A 448 -5.66 -7.63 -14.99
CA TYR A 448 -4.63 -6.76 -15.57
C TYR A 448 -3.43 -7.60 -16.01
N LYS A 449 -2.82 -7.26 -17.15
CA LYS A 449 -1.59 -7.90 -17.61
C LYS A 449 -0.40 -7.25 -16.92
N VAL A 450 0.12 -7.91 -15.88
CA VAL A 450 1.31 -7.47 -15.16
C VAL A 450 2.49 -8.37 -15.51
N THR A 451 3.59 -7.76 -15.95
CA THR A 451 4.87 -8.42 -16.19
C THR A 451 5.87 -8.01 -15.13
N ARG A 452 6.76 -8.92 -14.72
CA ARG A 452 7.81 -8.64 -13.72
C ARG A 452 9.16 -8.81 -14.39
N HIS A 453 10.00 -7.80 -14.24
CA HIS A 453 11.27 -7.69 -14.92
C HIS A 453 12.39 -7.58 -13.91
N TYR A 454 13.48 -8.31 -14.14
CA TYR A 454 14.63 -8.34 -13.26
C TYR A 454 15.71 -7.38 -13.77
N THR A 455 16.13 -6.47 -12.90
CA THR A 455 17.26 -5.58 -13.13
C THR A 455 18.38 -5.99 -12.18
N PRO A 456 19.50 -6.52 -12.72
CA PRO A 456 20.62 -6.95 -11.90
C PRO A 456 21.17 -5.83 -11.02
N SER A 457 21.56 -6.19 -9.81
CA SER A 457 22.48 -5.38 -9.02
C SER A 457 23.89 -5.48 -9.62
N GLY A 458 24.76 -4.56 -9.22
CA GLY A 458 26.17 -4.58 -9.62
C GLY A 458 26.95 -5.79 -9.11
N ILE A 459 26.39 -6.61 -8.21
CA ILE A 459 27.08 -7.73 -7.56
C ILE A 459 26.28 -9.02 -7.76
N ARG A 460 26.76 -9.89 -8.67
CA ARG A 460 26.17 -11.21 -8.92
C ARG A 460 27.18 -12.31 -8.64
N LYS A 461 26.76 -13.35 -7.92
CA LYS A 461 27.54 -14.57 -7.74
C LYS A 461 27.07 -15.59 -8.76
N PHE A 462 28.00 -16.13 -9.53
CA PHE A 462 27.71 -17.16 -10.54
C PHE A 462 28.19 -18.51 -10.02
N TYR A 463 27.36 -19.52 -10.24
CA TYR A 463 27.60 -20.89 -9.86
C TYR A 463 27.38 -21.77 -11.10
N ALA A 464 28.23 -22.77 -11.26
CA ALA A 464 28.04 -23.83 -12.22
C ALA A 464 27.79 -25.13 -11.44
N ALA A 465 26.75 -25.86 -11.83
CA ALA A 465 26.47 -27.19 -11.31
C ALA A 465 26.78 -28.20 -12.42
N GLY A 466 27.60 -29.21 -12.11
CA GLY A 466 28.05 -30.22 -13.06
C GLY A 466 29.57 -30.22 -13.24
N ASP A 467 30.02 -30.80 -14.34
CA ASP A 467 31.43 -30.83 -14.72
C ASP A 467 31.92 -29.39 -15.01
N PRO A 468 33.10 -28.97 -14.51
CA PRO A 468 33.67 -27.66 -14.82
C PRO A 468 33.86 -27.38 -16.31
N GLU A 469 34.11 -28.40 -17.13
CA GLU A 469 34.29 -28.24 -18.58
C GLU A 469 32.95 -28.26 -19.34
N GLU A 470 31.93 -28.89 -18.75
CA GLU A 470 30.60 -29.03 -19.35
C GLU A 470 29.49 -28.89 -18.28
N PRO A 471 29.19 -27.65 -17.85
CA PRO A 471 28.26 -27.42 -16.76
C PRO A 471 26.83 -27.78 -17.18
N LEU A 472 26.17 -28.61 -16.38
CA LEU A 472 24.77 -29.00 -16.59
C LEU A 472 23.82 -27.82 -16.41
N LEU A 473 24.15 -26.91 -15.48
CA LEU A 473 23.34 -25.75 -15.15
C LEU A 473 24.23 -24.61 -14.66
N THR A 474 23.95 -23.40 -15.14
CA THR A 474 24.52 -22.16 -14.58
C THR A 474 23.45 -21.43 -13.76
N ILE A 475 23.78 -21.07 -12.52
CA ILE A 475 22.91 -20.33 -11.60
C ILE A 475 23.58 -19.01 -11.27
N SER A 476 22.85 -17.90 -11.39
CA SER A 476 23.29 -16.61 -10.86
C SER A 476 22.46 -16.25 -9.64
N TYR A 477 23.12 -15.87 -8.54
CA TYR A 477 22.49 -15.32 -7.36
C TYR A 477 22.78 -13.83 -7.25
N ASP A 478 21.71 -13.05 -7.10
CA ASP A 478 21.77 -11.62 -6.89
C ASP A 478 20.87 -11.27 -5.71
N HIS A 479 21.50 -10.92 -4.60
CA HIS A 479 20.78 -10.61 -3.37
C HIS A 479 20.07 -9.26 -3.43
N SER A 480 20.61 -8.28 -4.18
CA SER A 480 20.13 -6.89 -4.19
C SER A 480 19.54 -6.48 -5.54
N GLY A 481 19.21 -7.46 -6.37
CA GLY A 481 18.57 -7.23 -7.66
C GLY A 481 17.19 -6.61 -7.50
N LYS A 482 16.83 -5.72 -8.42
CA LYS A 482 15.53 -5.05 -8.41
C LYS A 482 14.54 -5.84 -9.25
N ILE A 483 13.30 -5.95 -8.77
CA ILE A 483 12.17 -6.48 -9.55
C ILE A 483 11.24 -5.31 -9.85
N ILE A 484 11.05 -5.03 -11.14
CA ILE A 484 10.17 -3.99 -11.63
C ILE A 484 8.88 -4.63 -12.13
N SER A 485 7.75 -4.24 -11.56
CA SER A 485 6.43 -4.66 -12.02
C SER A 485 5.86 -3.61 -12.98
N VAL A 486 5.49 -4.03 -14.19
CA VAL A 486 4.85 -3.16 -15.20
C VAL A 486 3.44 -3.67 -15.45
N ASN A 487 2.45 -2.80 -15.27
CA ASN A 487 1.06 -3.07 -15.63
C ASN A 487 0.76 -2.52 -17.02
N HIS A 488 0.47 -3.42 -17.96
CA HIS A 488 0.22 -3.07 -19.35
C HIS A 488 -1.24 -2.69 -19.63
N GLY A 489 -2.12 -2.74 -18.64
CA GLY A 489 -3.54 -2.46 -18.81
C GLY A 489 -4.45 -3.68 -18.55
N PRO A 490 -5.77 -3.48 -18.69
CA PRO A 490 -6.75 -4.55 -18.52
C PRO A 490 -6.54 -5.66 -19.56
N ILE A 491 -6.74 -6.91 -19.13
CA ILE A 491 -6.71 -8.08 -20.02
C ILE A 491 -7.93 -7.99 -20.94
N PRO A 492 -7.73 -7.99 -22.27
CA PRO A 492 -8.85 -7.92 -23.20
C PRO A 492 -9.78 -9.12 -23.07
N SER A 493 -11.08 -8.90 -23.28
CA SER A 493 -12.10 -9.96 -23.25
C SER A 493 -11.99 -10.92 -24.45
N SER A 494 -11.39 -10.48 -25.56
CA SER A 494 -11.13 -11.28 -26.76
C SER A 494 -9.63 -11.46 -26.97
N LYS A 495 -9.20 -12.65 -27.39
CA LYS A 495 -7.79 -12.95 -27.68
C LYS A 495 -7.22 -12.15 -28.86
N ASP A 496 -8.08 -11.67 -29.76
CA ASP A 496 -7.67 -10.98 -30.98
C ASP A 496 -7.56 -9.45 -30.80
N GLU A 497 -7.95 -8.92 -29.63
CA GLU A 497 -7.86 -7.49 -29.37
C GLU A 497 -6.47 -7.13 -28.80
N PRO A 498 -5.76 -6.17 -29.41
CA PRO A 498 -4.45 -5.76 -28.92
C PRO A 498 -4.59 -5.13 -27.53
N LEU A 499 -3.59 -5.36 -26.69
CA LEU A 499 -3.54 -4.76 -25.35
C LEU A 499 -3.46 -3.23 -25.47
N ALA A 500 -4.51 -2.55 -25.01
CA ALA A 500 -4.74 -1.14 -25.30
C ALA A 500 -4.10 -0.16 -24.30
N GLY A 501 -3.30 -0.63 -23.33
CA GLY A 501 -2.75 0.24 -22.29
C GLY A 501 -3.83 0.84 -21.40
N PHE A 502 -3.54 2.02 -20.84
CA PHE A 502 -4.50 2.86 -20.15
C PHE A 502 -4.74 4.13 -20.96
N THR A 503 -5.98 4.62 -20.99
CA THR A 503 -6.31 5.88 -21.67
C THR A 503 -6.54 6.98 -20.64
N LEU A 504 -5.75 8.05 -20.71
CA LEU A 504 -5.85 9.22 -19.84
C LEU A 504 -6.30 10.44 -20.66
N CYS A 505 -7.35 11.12 -20.23
CA CYS A 505 -7.70 12.44 -20.75
C CYS A 505 -6.88 13.51 -20.01
N THR A 506 -6.00 14.21 -20.72
CA THR A 506 -5.15 15.28 -20.18
C THR A 506 -5.90 16.58 -19.90
N ALA A 507 -7.11 16.76 -20.47
CA ALA A 507 -7.92 17.95 -20.24
C ALA A 507 -8.68 17.90 -18.90
N CYS A 508 -9.24 16.73 -18.54
CA CYS A 508 -10.00 16.56 -17.31
C CYS A 508 -9.29 15.68 -16.26
N ASN A 509 -8.07 15.21 -16.54
CA ASN A 509 -7.29 14.31 -15.71
C ASN A 509 -8.07 13.08 -15.24
N ARG A 510 -8.72 12.38 -16.17
CA ARG A 510 -9.48 11.16 -15.88
C ARG A 510 -9.09 10.00 -16.77
N TRP A 511 -9.10 8.81 -16.16
CA TRP A 511 -9.02 7.55 -16.86
C TRP A 511 -10.30 7.29 -17.65
N ILE A 512 -10.13 6.97 -18.93
CA ILE A 512 -11.21 6.62 -19.84
C ILE A 512 -11.13 5.12 -20.14
N PHE A 513 -12.27 4.44 -20.09
CA PHE A 513 -12.34 2.99 -20.21
C PHE A 513 -13.03 2.58 -21.50
N GLY A 514 -12.36 1.74 -22.29
CA GLY A 514 -12.89 1.18 -23.53
C GLY A 514 -12.97 2.18 -24.69
N LYS A 515 -13.11 1.66 -25.92
CA LYS A 515 -13.19 2.48 -27.14
C LYS A 515 -14.45 3.36 -27.18
N ASP A 516 -15.57 2.84 -26.69
CA ASP A 516 -16.82 3.60 -26.61
C ASP A 516 -16.77 4.67 -25.51
N GLY A 517 -16.02 4.44 -24.43
CA GLY A 517 -15.79 5.45 -23.41
C GLY A 517 -15.05 6.67 -23.94
N VAL A 518 -14.08 6.47 -24.85
CA VAL A 518 -13.38 7.58 -25.52
C VAL A 518 -14.34 8.35 -26.43
N LYS A 519 -15.16 7.66 -27.22
CA LYS A 519 -16.16 8.31 -28.09
C LYS A 519 -17.16 9.14 -27.27
N ASN A 520 -17.75 8.53 -26.24
CA ASN A 520 -18.71 9.19 -25.36
C ASN A 520 -18.08 10.39 -24.63
N HIS A 521 -16.82 10.27 -24.21
CA HIS A 521 -16.11 11.36 -23.54
C HIS A 521 -15.80 12.55 -24.47
N LEU A 522 -15.59 12.28 -25.77
CA LEU A 522 -15.32 13.32 -26.77
C LEU A 522 -16.61 13.97 -27.30
N ASP A 523 -17.73 13.24 -27.32
CA ASP A 523 -19.03 13.72 -27.77
C ASP A 523 -19.54 14.90 -26.92
N SER A 524 -19.84 16.01 -27.59
CA SER A 524 -20.14 17.32 -26.98
C SER A 524 -21.50 17.42 -26.28
N LYS A 525 -22.19 16.29 -26.07
CA LYS A 525 -23.51 16.24 -25.40
C LYS A 525 -23.44 15.76 -23.95
N ASP A 526 -22.29 15.29 -23.48
CA ASP A 526 -22.11 14.96 -22.06
C ASP A 526 -21.79 16.25 -21.29
N GLU A 527 -22.70 16.68 -20.40
CA GLU A 527 -22.63 17.89 -19.57
C GLU A 527 -21.46 17.90 -18.55
N MET A 528 -20.46 17.03 -18.73
CA MET A 528 -19.28 16.87 -17.87
C MET A 528 -18.03 17.61 -18.35
N LYS A 529 -18.15 18.49 -19.36
CA LYS A 529 -17.07 19.40 -19.79
C LYS A 529 -16.93 20.62 -18.89
#